data_AF-A0A934NSP2-F1
#
_entry.id   AF-A0A934NSP2-F1
#
_cell.length_a   1.000
_cell.length_b   1.000
_cell.length_c   1.000
_cell.angle_alpha   90.00
_cell.angle_beta   90.00
_cell.angle_gamma   90.00
#
_symmetry.space_group_name_H-M   'P 1'
#
loop_
_entity.id
_entity.type
_entity.pdbx_description
1 polymer ?
#
loop_
_entity_poly.entity_id
_entity_poly.type
_entity_poly.pdbx_seq_one_letter_code
_entity_poly.pdbx_strand_id
1 'polypeptide(L)'
;MRAGVVPLARTALYAATAVVVGIVVLVFVVAVFGANRIVTGLIAGFVIGAALYLTLTTLHRITLTDEAITVRELLHKQVLSWDDVVGCRFEVETHPEPHHRRDESWLLALYFGSVGAGGGGLALAVLEPVTHPYTNAREMHQREMIESIFAMARRKGLDIRVSPSIAAAVQQHWKITI
;
A
#
# COMPACT_ATOMS: atom_id res chain seq x y z
N MET A 1 -6.13 5.48 0.89
CA MET A 1 -6.19 4.18 0.17
C MET A 1 -5.00 3.32 0.60
N ARG A 2 -5.07 1.99 0.40
CA ARG A 2 -3.98 1.04 0.68
C ARG A 2 -3.42 0.60 -0.66
N ALA A 3 -2.18 1.00 -0.94
CA ALA A 3 -1.41 0.53 -2.08
C ALA A 3 -0.10 -0.01 -1.51
N GLY A 4 0.14 -1.29 -1.76
CA GLY A 4 1.27 -2.05 -1.23
C GLY A 4 0.83 -3.20 -0.34
N VAL A 5 0.98 -4.42 -0.84
CA VAL A 5 1.12 -5.58 0.03
C VAL A 5 2.39 -5.31 0.83
N VAL A 6 2.28 -5.16 2.15
CA VAL A 6 3.46 -4.97 2.99
C VAL A 6 4.35 -6.18 2.75
N PRO A 7 5.61 -6.01 2.27
CA PRO A 7 6.46 -7.14 1.95
C PRO A 7 6.55 -8.08 3.16
N LEU A 8 6.50 -9.40 2.94
CA LEU A 8 6.44 -10.41 3.99
C LEU A 8 7.52 -10.19 5.08
N ALA A 9 8.72 -9.78 4.64
CA ALA A 9 9.83 -9.41 5.51
C ALA A 9 9.51 -8.23 6.46
N ARG A 10 8.77 -7.22 6.00
CA ARG A 10 8.35 -6.07 6.83
C ARG A 10 7.22 -6.44 7.78
N THR A 11 6.28 -7.28 7.35
CA THR A 11 5.24 -7.83 8.24
C THR A 11 5.86 -8.64 9.38
N ALA A 12 6.88 -9.46 9.07
CA ALA A 12 7.66 -10.19 10.06
C ALA A 12 8.39 -9.24 11.04
N LEU A 13 8.97 -8.15 10.54
CA LEU A 13 9.61 -7.13 11.39
C LEU A 13 8.60 -6.47 12.35
N TYR A 14 7.40 -6.13 11.87
CA TYR A 14 6.36 -5.53 12.71
C TYR A 14 5.82 -6.50 13.76
N ALA A 15 5.63 -7.77 13.38
CA ALA A 15 5.26 -8.82 14.31
C ALA A 15 6.35 -8.99 15.39
N ALA A 16 7.62 -9.05 14.99
CA ALA A 16 8.74 -9.14 15.93
C ALA A 16 8.79 -7.94 16.89
N THR A 17 8.62 -6.72 16.37
CA THR A 17 8.59 -5.49 17.17
C THR A 17 7.44 -5.51 18.17
N ALA A 18 6.24 -5.91 17.74
CA ALA A 18 5.07 -6.04 18.61
C ALA A 18 5.29 -7.05 19.73
N VAL A 19 5.92 -8.20 19.43
CA VAL A 19 6.27 -9.23 20.41
C VAL A 19 7.28 -8.69 21.42
N VAL A 20 8.36 -8.02 20.97
CA VAL A 20 9.36 -7.43 21.85
C VAL A 20 8.73 -6.44 22.81
N VAL A 21 7.88 -5.53 22.32
CA VAL A 21 7.18 -4.57 23.17
C VAL A 21 6.24 -5.28 24.16
N GLY A 22 5.52 -6.30 23.72
CA GLY A 22 4.68 -7.12 24.60
C GLY A 22 5.47 -7.79 25.74
N ILE A 23 6.65 -8.33 25.43
CA ILE A 23 7.56 -8.92 26.44
C ILE A 23 8.05 -7.86 27.42
N VAL A 24 8.45 -6.68 26.94
CA VAL A 24 8.90 -5.57 27.81
C VAL A 24 7.81 -5.15 28.79
N VAL A 25 6.57 -5.02 28.31
CA VAL A 25 5.41 -4.70 29.16
C VAL A 25 5.17 -5.81 30.20
N LEU A 26 5.23 -7.08 29.79
CA LEU A 26 5.08 -8.20 30.71
C LEU A 26 6.13 -8.16 31.82
N VAL A 27 7.41 -8.03 31.46
CA VAL A 27 8.52 -7.95 32.42
C VAL A 27 8.35 -6.76 33.36
N PHE A 28 7.96 -5.60 32.83
CA PHE A 28 7.70 -4.41 33.62
C PHE A 28 6.57 -4.62 34.66
N VAL A 29 5.44 -5.20 34.25
CA VAL A 29 4.31 -5.47 35.14
C VAL A 29 4.70 -6.48 36.23
N VAL A 30 5.43 -7.54 35.88
CA VAL A 30 5.89 -8.54 36.86
C VAL A 30 6.91 -7.94 37.82
N ALA A 31 7.81 -7.07 37.35
CA ALA A 31 8.80 -6.40 38.19
C ALA A 31 8.16 -5.42 39.19
N VAL A 32 7.14 -4.67 38.77
CA VAL A 32 6.49 -3.66 39.61
C VAL A 32 5.46 -4.28 40.56
N PHE A 33 4.68 -5.26 40.10
CA PHE A 33 3.53 -5.80 40.85
C PHE A 33 3.76 -7.21 41.40
N GLY A 34 4.94 -7.79 41.18
CA GLY A 34 5.33 -9.11 41.66
C GLY A 34 4.82 -10.28 40.81
N ALA A 35 5.35 -11.48 41.12
CA ALA A 35 5.10 -12.70 40.35
C ALA A 35 3.63 -13.14 40.30
N ASN A 36 2.79 -12.71 41.24
CA ASN A 36 1.35 -13.03 41.23
C ASN A 36 0.56 -12.33 40.12
N ARG A 37 1.17 -11.40 39.36
CA ARG A 37 0.50 -10.65 38.29
C ARG A 37 0.95 -11.04 36.89
N ILE A 38 1.56 -12.21 36.71
CA ILE A 38 1.99 -12.71 35.39
C ILE A 38 0.83 -12.74 34.39
N VAL A 39 -0.36 -13.22 34.79
CA VAL A 39 -1.54 -13.26 33.91
C VAL A 39 -1.94 -11.85 33.48
N THR A 40 -1.97 -10.89 34.42
CA THR A 40 -2.29 -9.49 34.14
C THR A 40 -1.26 -8.85 33.21
N GLY A 41 0.03 -9.12 33.43
CA GLY A 41 1.11 -8.65 32.57
C GLY A 41 1.05 -9.24 31.16
N LEU A 42 0.63 -10.50 31.02
CA LEU A 42 0.50 -11.16 29.72
C LEU A 42 -0.67 -10.58 28.92
N ILE A 43 -1.81 -10.34 29.57
CA ILE A 43 -2.95 -9.66 28.94
C ILE A 43 -2.57 -8.23 28.53
N ALA A 44 -1.95 -7.46 29.42
CA ALA A 44 -1.53 -6.09 29.13
C ALA A 44 -0.51 -6.03 27.98
N GLY A 45 0.50 -6.91 28.01
CA GLY A 45 1.50 -7.03 26.95
C GLY A 45 0.88 -7.42 25.61
N PHE A 46 -0.07 -8.36 25.60
CA PHE A 46 -0.78 -8.76 24.39
C PHE A 46 -1.61 -7.60 23.82
N VAL A 47 -2.38 -6.89 24.65
CA VAL A 47 -3.20 -5.75 24.20
C VAL A 47 -2.33 -4.64 23.62
N ILE A 48 -1.25 -4.26 24.31
CA ILE A 48 -0.34 -3.21 23.84
C ILE A 48 0.40 -3.66 22.56
N GLY A 49 0.88 -4.90 22.51
CA GLY A 49 1.54 -5.46 21.34
C GLY A 49 0.60 -5.52 20.12
N ALA A 50 -0.63 -5.98 20.30
CA ALA A 50 -1.64 -6.02 19.24
C ALA A 50 -2.00 -4.60 18.76
N ALA A 51 -2.20 -3.65 19.67
CA ALA A 51 -2.46 -2.26 19.33
C ALA A 51 -1.30 -1.65 18.53
N LEU A 52 -0.06 -1.92 18.93
CA LEU A 52 1.13 -1.46 18.21
C LEU A 52 1.20 -2.08 16.82
N TYR A 53 1.00 -3.40 16.68
CA TYR A 53 1.00 -4.08 15.40
C TYR A 53 -0.06 -3.50 14.43
N LEU A 54 -1.29 -3.29 14.92
CA LEU A 54 -2.36 -2.65 14.14
C LEU A 54 -2.00 -1.20 13.76
N THR A 55 -1.33 -0.47 14.65
CA THR A 55 -0.87 0.89 14.37
C THR A 55 0.22 0.89 13.29
N LEU A 56 1.22 0.02 13.37
CA LEU A 56 2.31 -0.08 12.40
C LEU A 56 1.81 -0.48 11.01
N THR A 57 0.87 -1.42 10.94
CA THR A 57 0.25 -1.86 9.68
C THR A 57 -0.66 -0.78 9.08
N THR A 58 -1.23 0.10 9.89
CA THR A 58 -2.05 1.22 9.39
C THR A 58 -1.24 2.45 9.01
N LEU A 59 0.02 2.58 9.44
CA LEU A 59 0.88 3.72 9.13
C LEU A 59 1.45 3.70 7.70
N HIS A 60 1.62 2.53 7.09
CA HIS A 60 2.03 2.43 5.69
C HIS A 60 0.84 2.66 4.76
N ARG A 61 0.78 3.85 4.16
CA ARG A 61 -0.29 4.21 3.21
C ARG A 61 0.24 5.10 2.11
N ILE A 62 0.06 4.66 0.87
CA ILE A 62 0.11 5.54 -0.30
C ILE A 62 -1.32 6.03 -0.53
N THR A 63 -1.53 7.33 -0.36
CA THR A 63 -2.81 7.97 -0.67
C THR A 63 -2.60 8.88 -1.87
N LEU A 64 -3.28 8.54 -2.97
CA LEU A 64 -3.36 9.39 -4.13
C LEU A 64 -4.58 10.30 -3.94
N THR A 65 -4.34 11.61 -3.99
CA THR A 65 -5.39 12.63 -4.01
C THR A 65 -5.20 13.50 -5.25
N ASP A 66 -6.22 14.26 -5.63
CA ASP A 66 -6.14 15.17 -6.78
C ASP A 66 -5.04 16.25 -6.61
N GLU A 67 -4.69 16.60 -5.36
CA GLU A 67 -3.68 17.62 -5.06
C GLU A 67 -2.26 17.05 -4.99
N ALA A 68 -2.07 15.89 -4.35
CA ALA A 68 -0.75 15.30 -4.14
C ALA A 68 -0.76 13.79 -3.96
N ILE A 69 0.41 13.18 -4.15
CA ILE A 69 0.68 11.77 -3.83
C ILE A 69 1.33 11.76 -2.45
N THR A 70 0.58 11.34 -1.42
CA THR A 70 1.14 11.19 -0.07
C THR A 70 1.61 9.76 0.12
N VAL A 71 2.92 9.56 0.16
CA VAL A 71 3.56 8.31 0.56
C VAL A 71 3.88 8.42 2.05
N ARG A 72 3.14 7.69 2.88
CA ARG A 72 3.45 7.57 4.31
C ARG A 72 4.12 6.23 4.57
N GLU A 73 5.40 6.28 4.87
CA GLU A 73 6.17 5.19 5.48
C GLU A 73 6.21 5.35 7.00
N LEU A 74 6.64 4.31 7.71
CA LEU A 74 6.60 4.24 9.20
C LEU A 74 7.18 5.48 9.90
N LEU A 75 8.21 6.09 9.31
CA LEU A 75 8.96 7.23 9.86
C LEU A 75 9.04 8.41 8.90
N HIS A 76 8.58 8.25 7.65
CA HIS A 76 8.72 9.27 6.60
C HIS A 76 7.37 9.56 5.97
N LYS A 77 6.95 10.82 6.04
CA LYS A 77 5.85 11.34 5.23
C LYS A 77 6.46 12.07 4.05
N GLN A 78 6.37 11.48 2.87
CA GLN A 78 6.72 12.16 1.63
C GLN A 78 5.43 12.63 0.96
N VAL A 79 5.35 13.92 0.69
CA VAL A 79 4.31 14.49 -0.17
C VAL A 79 4.99 14.77 -1.49
N LEU A 80 4.59 14.03 -2.52
CA LEU A 80 5.10 14.18 -3.88
C LEU A 80 4.07 15.01 -4.66
N SER A 81 4.52 16.08 -5.29
CA SER A 81 3.65 16.84 -6.19
C SER A 81 3.40 16.01 -7.44
N TRP A 82 2.20 16.12 -7.99
CA TRP A 82 1.92 15.63 -9.33
C TRP A 82 2.77 16.33 -10.41
N ASP A 83 3.35 17.50 -10.12
CA ASP A 83 4.27 18.19 -11.03
C ASP A 83 5.63 17.50 -11.14
N ASP A 84 5.99 16.72 -10.13
CA ASP A 84 7.24 15.97 -10.10
C ASP A 84 7.12 14.62 -10.83
N VAL A 85 5.89 14.21 -11.19
CA VAL A 85 5.64 12.96 -11.91
C VAL A 85 5.97 13.17 -13.39
N VAL A 86 6.89 12.36 -13.91
CA VAL A 86 7.34 12.43 -15.32
C VAL A 86 6.64 11.38 -16.19
N GLY A 87 6.14 10.30 -15.59
CA GLY A 87 5.40 9.29 -16.32
C GLY A 87 4.75 8.25 -15.43
N CYS A 88 3.89 7.43 -16.03
CA CYS A 88 3.28 6.30 -15.35
C CYS A 88 3.26 5.05 -16.24
N ARG A 89 3.38 3.88 -15.61
CA ARG A 89 3.33 2.58 -16.29
C ARG A 89 2.38 1.64 -15.56
N PHE A 90 1.47 1.04 -16.30
CA PHE A 90 0.60 -0.02 -15.85
C PHE A 90 1.08 -1.36 -16.42
N GLU A 91 1.50 -2.26 -15.54
CA GLU A 91 2.00 -3.59 -15.89
C GLU A 91 1.18 -4.70 -15.24
N VAL A 92 1.19 -5.87 -15.86
CA VAL A 92 0.68 -7.08 -15.22
C VAL A 92 1.83 -7.76 -14.50
N GLU A 93 1.67 -7.97 -13.20
CA GLU A 93 2.55 -8.80 -12.39
C GLU A 93 2.07 -10.25 -12.44
N THR A 94 2.85 -11.09 -13.13
CA THR A 94 2.67 -12.54 -13.09
C THR A 94 3.52 -13.07 -11.94
N HIS A 95 2.90 -13.44 -10.82
CA HIS A 95 3.61 -14.08 -9.73
C HIS A 95 4.10 -15.48 -10.20
N PRO A 96 5.40 -15.79 -10.15
CA PRO A 96 5.93 -17.07 -10.63
C PRO A 96 5.69 -18.24 -9.66
N GLU A 97 5.07 -18.02 -8.50
CA GLU A 97 4.87 -19.08 -7.50
C GLU A 97 3.64 -19.96 -7.81
N PRO A 98 3.83 -21.29 -7.96
CA PRO A 98 2.79 -22.18 -8.48
C PRO A 98 1.73 -22.61 -7.45
N HIS A 99 1.72 -22.03 -6.24
CA HIS A 99 0.84 -22.49 -5.14
C HIS A 99 -0.15 -21.45 -4.61
N HIS A 100 -0.16 -20.22 -5.15
CA HIS A 100 -1.27 -19.29 -4.94
C HIS A 100 -2.16 -19.24 -6.18
N ARG A 101 -3.27 -19.94 -6.06
CA ARG A 101 -4.34 -20.03 -7.05
C ARG A 101 -4.95 -18.63 -7.24
N ARG A 102 -4.72 -18.04 -8.42
CA ARG A 102 -5.31 -16.80 -8.94
C ARG A 102 -4.72 -15.51 -8.35
N ASP A 103 -4.08 -14.72 -9.20
CA ASP A 103 -4.66 -13.49 -9.75
C ASP A 103 -3.52 -12.67 -10.35
N GLU A 104 -3.60 -12.41 -11.65
CA GLU A 104 -2.74 -11.44 -12.33
C GLU A 104 -2.90 -10.10 -11.62
N SER A 105 -1.92 -9.70 -10.79
CA SER A 105 -1.99 -8.43 -10.09
C SER A 105 -1.57 -7.32 -11.04
N TRP A 106 -2.21 -6.16 -10.97
CA TRP A 106 -1.80 -5.03 -11.79
C TRP A 106 -0.87 -4.13 -10.98
N LEU A 107 0.22 -3.68 -11.58
CA LEU A 107 1.16 -2.75 -10.98
C LEU A 107 1.05 -1.40 -11.67
N LEU A 108 0.78 -0.36 -10.88
CA LEU A 108 0.94 1.02 -11.28
C LEU A 108 2.27 1.54 -10.73
N ALA A 109 3.19 1.84 -11.63
CA ALA A 109 4.45 2.51 -11.36
C ALA A 109 4.35 3.99 -11.74
N LEU A 110 4.61 4.89 -10.80
CA LEU A 110 4.76 6.33 -11.05
C LEU A 110 6.24 6.69 -11.00
N TYR A 111 6.74 7.32 -12.06
CA TYR A 111 8.12 7.78 -12.19
C TYR A 111 8.21 9.25 -11.82
N PHE A 112 9.10 9.59 -10.90
CA PHE A 112 9.34 10.97 -10.50
C PHE A 112 10.64 11.51 -11.11
N GLY A 113 10.57 12.73 -11.64
CA GLY A 113 11.72 13.47 -12.16
C GLY A 113 12.59 13.93 -11.01
N SER A 114 13.83 13.46 -10.97
CA SER A 114 14.82 13.92 -10.00
C SER A 114 15.12 15.41 -10.23
N VAL A 115 14.49 16.30 -9.49
CA VAL A 115 14.95 17.69 -9.36
C VAL A 115 15.68 17.81 -8.02
N GLY A 116 17.00 17.57 -8.05
CA GLY A 116 17.91 17.85 -6.94
C GLY A 116 18.20 16.68 -6.01
N ALA A 117 19.41 16.12 -6.17
CA ALA A 117 20.13 15.26 -5.22
C ALA A 117 19.34 14.11 -4.57
N GLY A 118 19.14 13.01 -5.31
CA GLY A 118 18.98 11.68 -4.72
C GLY A 118 17.86 10.82 -5.27
N GLY A 119 18.02 10.33 -6.51
CA GLY A 119 17.29 9.17 -7.03
C GLY A 119 15.84 9.44 -7.46
N GLY A 120 15.56 9.26 -8.75
CA GLY A 120 14.17 9.22 -9.23
C GLY A 120 13.39 8.16 -8.44
N GLY A 121 12.40 8.62 -7.67
CA GLY A 121 11.54 7.74 -6.90
C GLY A 121 10.64 6.92 -7.82
N LEU A 122 10.30 5.72 -7.39
CA LEU A 122 9.27 4.87 -8.00
C LEU A 122 8.19 4.63 -6.95
N ALA A 123 6.98 5.14 -7.17
CA ALA A 123 5.84 4.73 -6.35
C ALA A 123 5.15 3.55 -7.05
N LEU A 124 5.08 2.41 -6.36
CA LEU A 124 4.40 1.19 -6.83
C LEU A 124 3.08 1.04 -6.08
N ALA A 125 1.98 0.96 -6.83
CA ALA A 125 0.67 0.60 -6.32
C ALA A 125 0.21 -0.72 -6.95
N VAL A 126 -0.06 -1.71 -6.11
CA VAL A 126 -0.71 -2.96 -6.54
C VAL A 126 -2.21 -2.70 -6.62
N LEU A 127 -2.78 -3.01 -7.78
CA LEU A 127 -4.17 -2.91 -8.15
C LEU A 127 -4.70 -4.32 -8.42
N GLU A 128 -5.96 -4.57 -8.05
CA GLU A 128 -6.59 -5.85 -8.38
C GLU A 128 -7.04 -5.89 -9.85
N PRO A 129 -6.92 -7.05 -10.52
CA PRO A 129 -7.30 -7.18 -11.92
C PRO A 129 -8.79 -6.98 -12.11
N VAL A 130 -9.14 -6.25 -13.17
CA VAL A 130 -10.53 -6.10 -13.58
C VAL A 130 -10.95 -7.32 -14.40
N THR A 131 -11.73 -8.22 -13.80
CA THR A 131 -12.23 -9.43 -14.47
C THR A 131 -13.74 -9.40 -14.73
N HIS A 132 -14.46 -8.44 -14.13
CA HIS A 132 -15.90 -8.32 -14.24
C HIS A 132 -16.37 -6.85 -14.08
N PRO A 133 -17.60 -6.52 -14.50
CA PRO A 133 -18.23 -5.26 -14.14
C PRO A 133 -18.24 -5.09 -12.61
N TYR A 134 -18.13 -3.85 -12.13
CA TYR A 134 -18.08 -3.58 -10.69
C TYR A 134 -19.36 -4.06 -9.99
N THR A 135 -19.19 -4.76 -8.88
CA THR A 135 -20.27 -5.38 -8.09
C THR A 135 -20.37 -4.83 -6.67
N ASN A 136 -19.29 -4.20 -6.19
CA ASN A 136 -19.19 -3.69 -4.82
C ASN A 136 -18.58 -2.28 -4.77
N ALA A 137 -18.76 -1.63 -3.62
CA ALA A 137 -18.29 -0.26 -3.37
C ALA A 137 -16.76 -0.13 -3.52
N ARG A 138 -16.00 -1.20 -3.25
CA ARG A 138 -14.55 -1.19 -3.37
C ARG A 138 -14.10 -1.13 -4.82
N GLU A 139 -14.72 -1.91 -5.70
CA GLU A 139 -14.47 -1.91 -7.15
C GLU A 139 -14.90 -0.59 -7.79
N MET A 140 -16.02 -0.02 -7.36
CA MET A 140 -16.46 1.32 -7.80
C MET A 140 -15.40 2.38 -7.44
N HIS A 141 -14.89 2.32 -6.21
CA HIS A 141 -13.86 3.25 -5.76
C HIS A 141 -12.51 3.05 -6.48
N GLN A 142 -12.13 1.80 -6.79
CA GLN A 142 -10.94 1.50 -7.58
C GLN A 142 -11.08 2.03 -9.01
N ARG A 143 -12.27 1.92 -9.61
CA ARG A 143 -12.58 2.52 -10.92
C ARG A 143 -12.40 4.03 -10.89
N GLU A 144 -13.02 4.73 -9.94
CA GLU A 144 -12.91 6.18 -9.78
C GLU A 144 -11.45 6.64 -9.63
N MET A 145 -10.66 5.87 -8.88
CA MET A 145 -9.22 6.13 -8.70
C MET A 145 -8.47 6.02 -10.04
N ILE A 146 -8.67 4.92 -10.77
CA ILE A 146 -8.02 4.71 -12.07
C ILE A 146 -8.42 5.82 -13.05
N GLU A 147 -9.70 6.18 -13.07
CA GLU A 147 -10.22 7.28 -13.89
C GLU A 147 -9.60 8.63 -13.52
N SER A 148 -9.47 8.95 -12.22
CA SER A 148 -8.78 10.17 -11.77
C SER A 148 -7.30 10.19 -12.17
N ILE A 149 -6.60 9.05 -12.06
CA ILE A 149 -5.19 8.93 -12.47
C ILE A 149 -5.04 9.19 -13.98
N PHE A 150 -5.87 8.57 -14.83
CA PHE A 150 -5.84 8.81 -16.27
C PHE A 150 -6.22 10.25 -16.61
N ALA A 151 -7.24 10.81 -15.96
CA ALA A 151 -7.65 12.19 -16.16
C ALA A 151 -6.53 13.17 -15.79
N MET A 152 -5.85 12.96 -14.66
CA MET A 152 -4.71 13.77 -14.25
C MET A 152 -3.53 13.65 -15.21
N ALA A 153 -3.17 12.42 -15.56
CA ALA A 153 -2.06 12.18 -16.47
C ALA A 153 -2.31 12.79 -17.86
N ARG A 154 -3.55 12.73 -18.36
CA ARG A 154 -3.96 13.41 -19.61
C ARG A 154 -3.91 14.93 -19.47
N ARG A 155 -4.44 15.49 -18.37
CA ARG A 155 -4.39 16.95 -18.11
C ARG A 155 -2.96 17.49 -18.08
N LYS A 156 -2.01 16.70 -17.56
CA LYS A 156 -0.60 17.07 -17.44
C LYS A 156 0.27 16.64 -18.62
N GLY A 157 -0.28 15.90 -19.59
CA GLY A 157 0.48 15.41 -20.74
C GLY A 157 1.58 14.40 -20.38
N LEU A 158 1.36 13.58 -19.34
CA LEU A 158 2.32 12.55 -18.91
C LEU A 158 2.39 11.40 -19.93
N ASP A 159 3.58 10.79 -20.09
CA ASP A 159 3.72 9.53 -20.85
C ASP A 159 3.07 8.38 -20.04
N ILE A 160 1.92 7.89 -20.53
CA ILE A 160 1.17 6.80 -19.92
C ILE A 160 1.42 5.54 -20.74
N ARG A 161 2.13 4.57 -20.14
CA ARG A 161 2.33 3.27 -20.76
C ARG A 161 1.41 2.24 -20.13
N VAL A 162 0.36 1.84 -20.84
CA VAL A 162 -0.58 0.82 -20.37
C VAL A 162 -0.35 -0.48 -21.13
N SER A 163 -0.24 -1.60 -20.42
CA SER A 163 -0.25 -2.92 -21.05
C SER A 163 -1.54 -3.14 -21.87
N PRO A 164 -1.49 -3.70 -23.08
CA PRO A 164 -2.67 -3.96 -23.91
C PRO A 164 -3.75 -4.79 -23.19
N SER A 165 -3.34 -5.76 -22.36
CA SER A 165 -4.27 -6.60 -21.59
C SER A 165 -5.07 -5.80 -20.55
N ILE A 166 -4.40 -4.88 -19.86
CA ILE A 166 -5.01 -3.97 -18.87
C ILE A 166 -5.98 -3.02 -19.58
N ALA A 167 -5.54 -2.42 -20.68
CA ALA A 167 -6.36 -1.49 -21.45
C ALA A 167 -7.66 -2.16 -21.94
N ALA A 168 -7.56 -3.38 -22.47
CA ALA A 168 -8.71 -4.16 -22.90
C ALA A 168 -9.67 -4.47 -21.74
N ALA A 169 -9.16 -4.95 -20.61
CA ALA A 169 -9.98 -5.29 -19.45
C ALA A 169 -10.72 -4.08 -18.86
N VAL A 170 -10.01 -2.95 -18.70
CA VAL A 170 -10.58 -1.70 -18.20
C VAL A 170 -11.67 -1.16 -19.13
N GLN A 171 -11.41 -1.15 -20.44
CA GLN A 171 -12.35 -0.67 -21.44
C GLN A 171 -13.58 -1.58 -21.53
N GLN A 172 -13.39 -2.90 -21.49
CA GLN A 172 -14.46 -3.88 -21.64
C GLN A 172 -15.39 -3.92 -20.42
N HIS A 173 -14.84 -3.92 -19.21
CA HIS A 173 -15.63 -4.14 -18.00
C HIS A 173 -16.07 -2.83 -17.32
N TRP A 174 -15.21 -1.80 -17.32
CA TRP A 174 -15.44 -0.57 -16.57
C TRP A 174 -15.68 0.65 -17.46
N LYS A 175 -15.58 0.49 -18.79
CA LYS A 175 -15.86 1.52 -19.80
C LYS A 175 -15.04 2.81 -19.62
N ILE A 176 -13.84 2.71 -19.05
CA ILE A 176 -12.93 3.86 -18.93
C ILE A 176 -12.26 4.07 -20.29
N THR A 177 -12.16 5.33 -20.73
CA THR A 177 -11.42 5.70 -21.94
C THR A 177 -10.01 6.10 -21.55
N ILE A 178 -9.03 5.35 -22.06
CA ILE A 178 -7.59 5.61 -21.85
C ILE A 178 -7.12 6.65 -22.88
#